data_AF-A0A969XNS8-F1
#
_entry.id   AF-A0A969XNS8-F1
#
_cell.length_a   1.000
_cell.length_b   1.000
_cell.length_c   1.000
_cell.angle_alpha   90.00
_cell.angle_beta   90.00
_cell.angle_gamma   90.00
#
_symmetry.space_group_name_H-M   'P 1'
#
loop_
_entity.id
_entity.type
_entity.pdbx_description
1 polymer ?
#
loop_
_entity_poly.entity_id
_entity_poly.type
_entity_poly.pdbx_seq_one_letter_code
_entity_poly.pdbx_strand_id
1 'polypeptide(L)'
;MRTDSTNALPTLAPDALETLIRRIAAGQTPGDRSAVSMYAIVDALAVAAHLGDGPVGWRRRVGIQRAVIDAVADIEGLQFVEADV
;
A
#
# COMPACT_ATOMS: atom_id res chain seq x y z
N MET A 1 24.50 -5.60 23.42
CA MET A 1 23.77 -6.28 22.32
C MET A 1 22.72 -5.30 21.81
N ARG A 2 23.05 -4.49 20.79
CA ARG A 2 22.09 -3.63 20.10
C ARG A 2 21.36 -4.50 19.09
N THR A 3 20.09 -4.79 19.32
CA THR A 3 19.22 -5.22 18.24
C THR A 3 18.96 -3.97 17.40
N ASP A 4 19.72 -3.80 16.32
CA ASP A 4 19.26 -3.00 15.19
C ASP A 4 17.98 -3.65 14.70
N SER A 5 16.84 -3.16 15.22
CA SER A 5 15.54 -3.38 14.61
C SER A 5 15.53 -2.57 13.33
N THR A 6 16.26 -3.04 12.32
CA THR A 6 16.15 -2.54 10.95
C THR A 6 14.71 -2.78 10.55
N ASN A 7 13.90 -1.75 10.74
CA ASN A 7 12.53 -1.63 10.26
C ASN A 7 12.63 -1.52 8.74
N ALA A 8 13.10 -2.59 8.09
CA ALA A 8 13.20 -2.69 6.66
C ALA A 8 11.75 -2.68 6.16
N LEU A 9 11.32 -1.51 5.68
CA LEU A 9 10.09 -1.41 4.94
C LEU A 9 10.23 -2.37 3.75
N PRO A 10 9.24 -3.25 3.50
CA PRO A 10 9.29 -4.09 2.32
C PRO A 10 9.42 -3.17 1.11
N THR A 11 10.50 -3.32 0.34
CA THR A 11 10.65 -2.64 -0.95
C THR A 11 9.55 -3.18 -1.84
N LEU A 12 8.52 -2.38 -2.04
CA LEU A 12 7.36 -2.75 -2.83
C LEU A 12 7.72 -2.53 -4.31
N ALA A 13 7.76 -3.60 -5.09
CA ALA A 13 8.05 -3.49 -6.52
C ALA A 13 6.90 -2.74 -7.23
N PRO A 14 7.19 -1.69 -8.03
CA PRO A 14 6.15 -0.92 -8.75
C PRO A 14 5.22 -1.80 -9.60
N ASP A 15 5.76 -2.76 -10.36
CA ASP A 15 4.96 -3.67 -11.19
C ASP A 15 3.95 -4.51 -10.39
N ALA A 16 4.35 -4.95 -9.20
CA ALA A 16 3.50 -5.72 -8.31
C ALA A 16 2.39 -4.84 -7.72
N LEU A 17 2.72 -3.59 -7.38
CA LEU A 17 1.75 -2.60 -6.93
C LEU A 17 0.75 -2.24 -8.03
N GLU A 18 1.22 -1.98 -9.24
CA GLU A 18 0.37 -1.67 -10.39
C GLU A 18 -0.63 -2.81 -10.64
N THR A 19 -0.14 -4.05 -10.64
CA THR A 19 -0.98 -5.25 -10.80
C THR A 19 -2.04 -5.33 -9.69
N LEU A 20 -1.67 -5.04 -8.44
CA LEU A 20 -2.61 -5.02 -7.32
C LEU A 20 -3.66 -3.92 -7.48
N ILE A 21 -3.26 -2.69 -7.81
CA ILE A 21 -4.16 -1.54 -7.99
C ILE A 21 -5.16 -1.85 -9.11
N ARG A 22 -4.69 -2.34 -10.26
CA ARG A 22 -5.55 -2.71 -11.39
C ARG A 22 -6.53 -3.83 -11.02
N ARG A 23 -6.10 -4.81 -10.22
CA ARG A 23 -6.98 -5.88 -9.71
C ARG A 23 -8.06 -5.33 -8.77
N ILE A 24 -7.72 -4.42 -7.87
CA ILE A 24 -8.69 -3.78 -6.98
C ILE A 24 -9.71 -2.97 -7.81
N ALA A 25 -9.22 -2.15 -8.75
CA ALA A 25 -10.08 -1.36 -9.64
C ALA A 25 -11.02 -2.24 -10.48
N ALA A 26 -10.55 -3.39 -10.98
CA ALA A 26 -11.39 -4.33 -11.73
C ALA A 26 -12.58 -4.88 -10.92
N GLY A 27 -12.43 -4.97 -9.59
CA GLY A 27 -13.50 -5.39 -8.67
C GLY A 27 -14.52 -4.30 -8.33
N GLN A 28 -14.25 -3.04 -8.67
CA GLN A 28 -15.16 -1.92 -8.45
C GLN A 28 -16.18 -1.77 -9.58
N THR A 29 -17.25 -1.01 -9.32
CA THR A 29 -18.22 -0.65 -10.35
C THR A 29 -17.55 0.20 -11.43
N PRO A 30 -18.01 0.18 -12.70
CA PRO A 30 -17.36 0.91 -13.79
C PRO A 30 -17.13 2.40 -13.54
N GLY A 31 -18.02 3.05 -12.76
CA GLY A 31 -17.90 4.48 -12.44
C GLY A 31 -16.81 4.80 -11.41
N ASP A 32 -16.40 3.82 -10.61
CA ASP A 32 -15.46 4.02 -9.49
C ASP A 32 -14.02 3.63 -9.84
N ARG A 33 -13.79 2.93 -10.96
CA ARG A 33 -12.48 2.35 -11.34
C ARG A 33 -11.37 3.38 -11.59
N SER A 34 -11.71 4.65 -11.68
CA SER A 34 -10.76 5.75 -11.82
C SER A 34 -10.01 6.04 -10.52
N ALA A 35 -10.49 5.54 -9.37
CA ALA A 35 -9.86 5.75 -8.08
C ALA A 35 -9.82 4.47 -7.22
N VAL A 36 -8.65 4.20 -6.66
CA VAL A 36 -8.48 3.13 -5.68
C VAL A 36 -8.09 3.74 -4.34
N SER A 37 -8.81 3.38 -3.27
CA SER A 37 -8.52 3.93 -1.95
C SER A 37 -7.21 3.36 -1.40
N MET A 38 -6.42 4.22 -0.75
CA MET A 38 -5.20 3.82 -0.05
C MET A 38 -5.49 2.71 0.97
N TYR A 39 -6.61 2.79 1.68
CA TYR A 39 -7.02 1.77 2.64
C TYR A 39 -7.20 0.40 2.00
N ALA A 40 -7.83 0.32 0.82
CA ALA A 40 -8.01 -0.95 0.11
C ALA A 40 -6.68 -1.58 -0.31
N ILE A 41 -5.71 -0.75 -0.75
CA ILE A 41 -4.36 -1.21 -1.12
C ILE A 41 -3.62 -1.71 0.12
N VAL A 42 -3.59 -0.90 1.19
CA VAL A 42 -2.91 -1.23 2.44
C VAL A 42 -3.51 -2.49 3.07
N ASP A 43 -4.83 -2.67 3.02
CA ASP A 43 -5.49 -3.85 3.57
C ASP A 43 -5.16 -5.11 2.79
N ALA A 44 -5.17 -5.03 1.45
CA ALA A 44 -4.77 -6.15 0.60
C ALA A 44 -3.31 -6.59 0.88
N LEU A 45 -2.41 -5.63 1.09
CA LEU A 45 -1.01 -5.90 1.46
C LEU A 45 -0.87 -6.40 2.90
N ALA A 46 -1.64 -5.85 3.84
CA ALA A 46 -1.59 -6.20 5.25
C ALA A 46 -2.09 -7.63 5.52
N VAL A 47 -3.17 -8.04 4.84
CA VAL A 47 -3.69 -9.41 4.89
C VAL A 47 -2.64 -10.39 4.39
N ALA A 48 -1.96 -10.08 3.28
CA ALA A 48 -0.91 -10.93 2.73
C ALA A 48 0.33 -11.02 3.65
N ALA A 49 0.64 -9.95 4.38
CA ALA A 49 1.87 -9.84 5.18
C ALA A 49 1.72 -10.26 6.65
N HIS A 50 0.52 -10.66 7.11
CA HIS A 50 0.23 -11.05 8.50
C HIS A 50 0.90 -10.10 9.52
N LEU A 51 0.56 -8.80 9.46
CA LEU A 51 1.29 -7.74 10.16
C LEU A 51 1.32 -7.87 11.70
N GLY A 52 0.45 -8.69 12.27
CA GLY A 52 0.25 -8.84 13.72
C GLY A 52 -0.58 -7.69 14.28
N ASP A 53 -0.90 -7.78 15.58
CA ASP A 53 -1.79 -6.85 16.26
C ASP A 53 -1.05 -5.78 17.08
N GLY A 54 -1.81 -4.78 17.53
CA GLY A 54 -1.33 -3.75 18.45
C GLY A 54 -0.30 -2.78 17.84
N PRO A 55 0.57 -2.17 18.66
CA PRO A 55 1.49 -1.12 18.22
C PRO A 55 2.50 -1.56 17.15
N VAL A 56 2.82 -2.85 17.08
CA VAL A 56 3.72 -3.40 16.05
C VAL A 56 3.01 -3.50 14.71
N GLY A 57 1.79 -4.05 14.70
CA GLY A 57 0.95 -4.10 13.50
C GLY A 57 0.68 -2.70 12.93
N TRP A 58 0.39 -1.73 13.80
CA TRP A 58 0.19 -0.34 13.40
C TRP A 58 1.42 0.26 12.71
N ARG A 59 2.62 0.13 13.31
CA ARG A 59 3.86 0.65 12.70
C ARG A 59 4.14 0.04 11.33
N ARG A 60 3.88 -1.25 11.17
CA ARG A 60 4.04 -1.94 9.87
C ARG A 60 3.04 -1.44 8.84
N ARG A 61 1.79 -1.19 9.25
CA ARG A 61 0.74 -0.63 8.36
C ARG A 61 1.08 0.77 7.86
N VAL A 62 1.59 1.63 8.75
CA VAL A 62 2.11 2.96 8.37
C VAL A 62 3.32 2.82 7.43
N GLY A 63 4.18 1.83 7.68
CA GLY A 63 5.31 1.53 6.80
C GLY A 63 4.88 1.14 5.38
N ILE A 64 3.86 0.28 5.26
CA ILE A 64 3.28 -0.10 3.97
C ILE A 64 2.67 1.10 3.26
N GLN A 65 1.92 1.95 3.97
CA GLN A 65 1.34 3.15 3.37
C GLN A 65 2.39 4.06 2.74
N ARG A 66 3.52 4.28 3.43
CA ARG A 66 4.65 5.04 2.86
C ARG A 66 5.25 4.35 1.63
N ALA A 67 5.51 3.05 1.72
CA ALA A 67 6.05 2.29 0.60
C ALA A 67 5.13 2.30 -0.62
N VAL A 68 3.81 2.32 -0.43
CA VAL A 68 2.83 2.48 -1.51
C VAL A 68 2.92 3.87 -2.13
N ILE A 69 2.97 4.94 -1.33
CA ILE A 69 3.09 6.32 -1.85
C ILE A 69 4.36 6.46 -2.69
N ASP A 70 5.49 5.98 -2.17
CA ASP A 70 6.78 6.04 -2.86
C ASP A 70 6.74 5.24 -4.18
N ALA A 71 6.18 4.03 -4.16
CA ALA A 71 6.09 3.18 -5.35
C ALA A 71 5.06 3.69 -6.38
N VAL A 72 3.98 4.36 -5.97
CA VAL A 72 3.02 4.98 -6.91
C VAL A 72 3.69 6.08 -7.73
N ALA A 73 4.62 6.84 -7.14
CA ALA A 73 5.34 7.90 -7.85
C ALA A 73 6.17 7.37 -9.05
N ASP A 74 6.53 6.08 -9.02
CA ASP A 74 7.30 5.42 -10.08
C ASP A 74 6.43 4.72 -11.14
N ILE A 75 5.10 4.70 -10.99
CA ILE A 75 4.18 4.03 -11.93
C ILE A 75 3.57 5.04 -12.90
N GLU A 76 3.89 4.92 -14.19
CA GLU A 76 3.34 5.78 -15.23
C GLU A 76 1.79 5.72 -15.28
N GLY A 77 1.15 6.88 -15.27
CA GLY A 77 -0.31 7.02 -15.34
C GLY A 77 -1.05 6.81 -14.01
N LEU A 78 -0.34 6.54 -12.92
CA LEU A 78 -0.90 6.59 -11.57
C LEU A 78 -0.41 7.84 -10.83
N GLN A 79 -1.28 8.38 -9.98
CA GLN A 79 -0.95 9.50 -9.12
C GLN A 79 -1.59 9.26 -7.75
N PHE A 80 -0.82 9.47 -6.68
CA PHE A 80 -1.39 9.56 -5.35
C PHE A 80 -2.09 10.91 -5.20
N VAL A 81 -3.37 10.88 -4.88
CA VAL A 81 -4.17 12.06 -4.57
C VAL A 81 -4.55 11.97 -3.10
N GLU A 82 -4.06 12.91 -2.31
CA GLU A 82 -4.54 13.11 -0.94
C GLU A 82 -5.93 13.74 -1.04
N ALA A 83 -6.95 13.00 -0.61
CA ALA A 83 -8.28 13.55 -0.49
C ALA A 83 -8.33 14.35 0.81
N ASP A 84 -8.45 15.68 0.70
CA ASP A 84 -8.88 16.51 1.82
C ASP A 84 -10.28 16.05 2.23
N VAL A 85 -10.38 15.55 3.45
CA VAL A 85 -11.64 15.16 4.11
C VAL A 85 -12.20 16.32 4.93
#